data_AF-A0A950KBI2-F1
#
_entry.id   AF-A0A950KBI2-F1
#
_cell.length_a   1.000
_cell.length_b   1.000
_cell.length_c   1.000
_cell.angle_alpha   90.00
_cell.angle_beta   90.00
_cell.angle_gamma   90.00
#
_symmetry.space_group_name_H-M   'P 1'
#
loop_
_entity.id
_entity.type
_entity.pdbx_description
1 polymer ?
#
loop_
_entity_poly.entity_id
_entity_poly.type
_entity_poly.pdbx_seq_one_letter_code
_entity_poly.pdbx_strand_id
1 'polypeptide(L)'
;MINLLALGGLSPMELIIIVGVIVLLFGSSKIPQLMRGVGSGINEFKKGLKEGEAQAAADAAKPADAPKPVDAPKPVEPEKK
;
A
#
# COMPACT_ATOMS: atom_id res chain seq x y z
N MET A 1 26.70 -9.23 -37.13
CA MET A 1 26.68 -10.26 -36.05
C MET A 1 25.95 -9.67 -34.86
N ILE A 2 24.63 -9.77 -34.88
CA ILE A 2 23.74 -9.36 -33.81
C ILE A 2 23.11 -10.66 -33.32
N ASN A 3 23.27 -10.93 -32.01
CA ASN A 3 22.54 -11.91 -31.21
C ASN A 3 23.18 -13.28 -30.92
N LEU A 4 23.98 -13.29 -29.85
CA LEU A 4 23.93 -14.36 -28.83
C LEU A 4 23.01 -13.97 -27.64
N LEU A 5 22.66 -12.67 -27.51
CA LEU A 5 21.89 -12.12 -26.39
C LEU A 5 20.36 -12.23 -26.54
N ALA A 6 19.84 -12.54 -27.74
CA ALA A 6 18.39 -12.48 -28.01
C ALA A 6 17.62 -13.77 -27.68
N LEU A 7 18.26 -14.79 -27.12
CA LEU A 7 17.59 -16.05 -26.81
C LEU A 7 17.02 -16.13 -25.38
N GLY A 8 17.18 -15.09 -24.55
CA GLY A 8 16.76 -15.18 -23.14
C GLY A 8 16.44 -13.87 -22.42
N GLY A 9 16.56 -12.71 -23.07
CA GLY A 9 16.23 -11.44 -22.43
C GLY A 9 15.89 -10.38 -23.47
N LEU A 10 14.86 -9.58 -23.18
CA LEU A 10 14.58 -8.37 -23.93
C LEU A 10 15.86 -7.53 -23.93
N SER A 11 16.42 -7.32 -25.12
CA SER A 11 17.62 -6.52 -25.26
C SER A 11 17.31 -5.05 -24.90
N PRO A 12 18.23 -4.29 -24.29
CA PRO A 12 18.01 -2.87 -24.02
C PRO A 12 17.63 -2.07 -25.27
N MET A 13 18.13 -2.48 -26.45
CA MET A 13 17.76 -1.86 -27.72
C MET A 13 16.31 -2.14 -28.12
N GLU A 14 15.78 -3.35 -27.92
CA GLU A 14 14.35 -3.62 -28.16
C GLU A 14 13.47 -2.83 -27.20
N LEU A 15 13.84 -2.74 -25.92
CA LEU A 15 13.10 -1.92 -24.97
C LEU A 15 13.05 -0.45 -25.40
N ILE A 16 14.16 0.12 -25.87
CA ILE A 16 14.20 1.49 -26.38
C ILE A 16 13.27 1.64 -27.59
N ILE A 17 13.26 0.68 -28.52
CA ILE A 17 12.38 0.71 -29.70
C ILE A 17 10.91 0.66 -29.27
N ILE A 18 10.55 -0.25 -28.35
CA ILE A 18 9.17 -0.38 -27.85
C ILE A 18 8.72 0.90 -27.15
N VAL A 19 9.57 1.46 -26.27
CA VAL A 19 9.30 2.75 -25.61
C VAL A 19 9.17 3.87 -26.65
N GLY A 20 10.01 3.87 -27.69
CA GLY A 20 9.93 4.79 -28.81
C GLY A 20 8.59 4.73 -29.54
N VAL A 21 8.08 3.53 -29.84
CA VAL A 21 6.76 3.35 -30.47
C VAL A 21 5.64 3.86 -29.55
N ILE A 22 5.68 3.54 -28.25
CA ILE A 22 4.71 4.06 -27.28
C ILE A 22 4.74 5.59 -27.23
N VAL A 23 5.93 6.20 -27.24
CA VAL A 23 6.09 7.66 -27.27
C VAL A 23 5.59 8.26 -28.58
N LEU A 24 5.73 7.58 -29.72
CA LEU A 24 5.17 8.04 -30.99
C LEU A 24 3.64 7.99 -31.01
N LEU A 25 3.02 6.96 -30.41
CA LEU A 25 1.57 6.81 -30.36
C LEU A 25 0.90 7.76 -29.35
N PHE A 26 1.49 7.91 -28.17
CA PHE A 26 0.91 8.68 -27.06
C PHE A 26 1.50 10.08 -26.90
N GLY A 27 2.65 10.35 -27.52
CA GLY A 27 3.42 11.58 -27.36
C GLY A 27 4.29 11.60 -26.09
N SER A 28 5.44 12.29 -26.16
CA SER A 28 6.37 12.44 -25.03
C SER A 28 5.77 13.19 -23.84
N SER A 29 4.71 13.99 -24.05
CA SER A 29 4.04 14.74 -22.99
C SER A 29 3.11 13.89 -22.12
N LYS A 30 2.62 12.74 -22.61
CA LYS A 30 1.66 11.91 -21.86
C LYS A 30 2.31 10.97 -20.86
N ILE A 31 3.51 10.48 -21.14
CA ILE A 31 4.27 9.62 -20.21
C ILE A 31 4.56 10.36 -18.88
N PRO A 32 5.12 11.58 -18.85
CA PRO A 32 5.35 12.32 -17.60
C PRO A 32 4.05 12.69 -16.88
N GLN A 33 2.98 13.00 -17.61
CA GLN A 33 1.68 13.35 -17.04
C GLN A 33 1.08 12.15 -16.28
N LEU A 34 1.15 10.95 -16.85
CA LEU A 34 0.71 9.70 -16.21
C LEU A 34 1.62 9.32 -15.03
N MET A 35 2.94 9.40 -15.21
CA MET A 35 3.91 9.13 -14.13
C MET A 35 3.71 10.03 -12.92
N ARG A 36 3.38 11.31 -13.14
CA ARG A 36 3.14 12.26 -12.04
C ARG A 36 1.90 11.89 -11.24
N GLY A 37 0.82 11.47 -11.90
CA GLY A 37 -0.40 10.99 -11.23
C GLY A 37 -0.17 9.70 -10.43
N VAL A 38 0.45 8.69 -11.06
CA VAL A 38 0.76 7.40 -10.41
C VAL A 38 1.77 7.59 -9.28
N GLY A 39 2.80 8.42 -9.48
CA GLY A 39 3.84 8.70 -8.51
C GLY A 39 3.32 9.38 -7.25
N SER A 40 2.41 10.35 -7.38
CA SER A 40 1.76 10.98 -6.24
C SER A 40 0.93 9.97 -5.43
N GLY A 41 0.15 9.11 -6.09
CA GLY A 41 -0.64 8.07 -5.41
C GLY A 41 0.23 7.05 -4.66
N ILE A 42 1.34 6.60 -5.26
CA ILE A 42 2.30 5.71 -4.57
C ILE A 42 2.94 6.42 -3.36
N ASN A 43 3.24 7.72 -3.47
CA ASN A 43 3.84 8.48 -2.39
C ASN A 43 2.87 8.67 -1.20
N GLU A 44 1.61 9.02 -1.48
CA GLU A 44 0.56 9.12 -0.47
C GLU A 44 0.28 7.76 0.19
N PHE A 45 0.26 6.68 -0.60
CA PHE A 45 0.12 5.32 -0.08
C PHE A 45 1.26 4.95 0.88
N LYS A 46 2.52 5.21 0.50
CA LYS A 46 3.68 4.98 1.38
C LYS A 46 3.64 5.82 2.65
N LYS A 47 3.15 7.06 2.57
CA LYS A 47 2.99 7.94 3.72
C LYS A 47 1.91 7.41 4.68
N GLY A 48 0.75 7.03 4.15
CA GLY A 48 -0.34 6.46 4.94
C GLY A 48 0.04 5.15 5.63
N LEU A 49 0.84 4.29 4.99
CA LEU A 49 1.37 3.08 5.63
C LEU A 49 2.25 3.41 6.85
N LYS A 50 3.19 4.36 6.70
CA LYS A 50 4.08 4.77 7.81
C LYS A 50 3.33 5.44 8.95
N GLU A 51 2.36 6.29 8.63
CA GLU A 51 1.51 6.95 9.62
C GLU A 51 0.64 5.92 10.35
N GLY A 52 0.08 4.94 9.64
CA GLY A 52 -0.66 3.83 10.24
C GLY A 52 0.18 2.95 11.16
N GLU A 53 1.43 2.65 10.78
CA GLU A 53 2.37 1.91 11.65
C GLU A 53 2.75 2.72 12.90
N ALA A 54 3.00 4.02 12.76
CA ALA A 54 3.29 4.91 13.89
C ALA A 54 2.08 5.07 14.82
N GLN A 55 0.87 5.11 14.26
CA GLN A 55 -0.37 5.22 15.02
C GLN A 55 -0.68 3.90 15.76
N ALA A 56 -0.45 2.75 15.13
CA ALA A 56 -0.57 1.45 15.79
C ALA A 56 0.40 1.29 16.98
N ALA A 57 1.59 1.90 16.92
CA ALA A 57 2.53 1.93 18.03
C ALA A 57 2.13 2.92 19.15
N ALA A 58 1.45 4.02 18.81
CA ALA A 58 0.97 5.02 19.77
C ALA A 58 -0.33 4.60 20.48
N ASP A 59 -1.24 3.91 19.78
CA ASP A 59 -2.48 3.37 20.37
C ASP A 59 -2.21 2.22 21.36
N ALA A 60 -1.06 1.54 21.25
CA ALA A 60 -0.61 0.57 22.25
C ALA A 60 -0.14 1.19 23.58
N ALA A 61 0.01 2.53 23.66
CA ALA A 61 0.45 3.26 24.85
C ALA A 61 -0.67 4.05 25.55
N LYS A 62 -1.91 4.02 25.04
CA LYS A 62 -3.06 4.56 25.77
C LYS A 62 -3.55 3.49 26.75
N PRO A 63 -3.60 3.76 28.08
CA PRO A 63 -4.17 2.83 29.02
C PRO A 63 -5.58 2.46 28.56
N ALA A 64 -5.85 1.16 28.48
CA ALA A 64 -7.20 0.66 28.32
C ALA A 64 -8.09 1.38 29.33
N ASP A 65 -9.01 2.21 28.82
CA ASP A 65 -10.16 2.64 29.58
C ASP A 65 -10.95 1.36 29.83
N ALA A 66 -10.63 0.72 30.95
CA ALA A 66 -11.31 -0.45 31.41
C ALA A 66 -12.79 -0.07 31.56
N PRO A 67 -13.74 -0.79 30.92
CA PRO A 67 -15.12 -0.61 31.28
C PRO A 67 -15.21 -0.90 32.77
N LYS A 68 -15.52 0.15 33.56
CA LYS A 68 -15.72 0.06 35.01
C LYS A 68 -16.61 -1.15 35.28
N PRO A 69 -16.31 -1.97 36.32
CA PRO A 69 -17.09 -3.15 36.64
C PRO A 69 -18.56 -2.78 36.68
N VAL A 70 -19.31 -3.25 35.70
CA VAL A 70 -20.77 -3.15 35.73
C VAL A 70 -21.15 -4.02 36.90
N ASP A 71 -21.74 -3.41 37.92
CA ASP A 71 -22.34 -4.05 39.08
C ASP A 71 -23.06 -5.32 38.63
N ALA A 72 -22.40 -6.46 38.83
CA ALA A 72 -23.05 -7.75 38.67
C ALA A 72 -24.10 -7.81 39.77
N PRO A 73 -25.41 -7.85 39.45
CA PRO A 73 -26.41 -8.11 40.46
C PRO A 73 -26.08 -9.48 41.04
N LYS A 74 -25.81 -9.50 42.35
CA LYS A 74 -25.58 -10.67 43.18
C LYS A 74 -26.52 -11.80 42.72
N PRO A 75 -26.01 -12.97 42.28
CA PRO A 75 -26.85 -14.09 41.92
C PRO A 75 -27.78 -14.38 43.09
N VAL A 76 -29.08 -14.19 42.85
CA VAL A 76 -30.11 -14.59 43.79
C VAL A 76 -30.06 -16.10 43.83
N GLU A 77 -29.50 -16.61 44.92
CA GLU A 77 -29.47 -18.02 45.27
C GLU A 77 -30.92 -18.54 45.27
N PRO A 78 -31.31 -19.48 44.40
CA PRO A 78 -32.62 -20.09 44.48
C PRO A 78 -32.58 -21.16 45.56
N GLU A 79 -32.88 -20.77 46.79
CA GLU A 79 -33.33 -21.71 47.80
C GLU A 79 -34.71 -22.29 47.42
N LYS A 80 -34.78 -23.62 47.50
CA LYS A 80 -35.95 -24.49 47.69
C LYS A 80 -36.90 -24.75 46.50
N LYS A 81 -36.83 -25.99 46.03
CA LYS A 81 -37.97 -26.92 46.21
C LYS A 81 -37.49 -28.35 46.42
#